data_AF-A0A7Y0JKX0-F1
#
_entry.id   AF-A0A7Y0JKX0-F1
#
_cell.length_a   1.000
_cell.length_b   1.000
_cell.length_c   1.000
_cell.angle_alpha   90.00
_cell.angle_beta   90.00
_cell.angle_gamma   90.00
#
_symmetry.space_group_name_H-M   'P 1'
#
loop_
_entity.id
_entity.type
_entity.pdbx_description
1 polymer ?
#
loop_
_entity_poly.entity_id
_entity_poly.type
_entity_poly.pdbx_seq_one_letter_code
_entity_poly.pdbx_strand_id
1 'polypeptide(L)' 'MPLPHLGAAATRALTAQGVVRLEQVAGLSAAEVQALHGVGPYALGRLRAALDAAGLAFRDDPGAARRGAAAKR' A
#
# COMPACT_ATOMS: atom_id res chain seq x y z
N MET A 1 4.37 -8.31 -5.75
CA MET A 1 5.47 -8.16 -4.80
C MET A 1 4.96 -8.49 -3.41
N PRO A 2 5.75 -9.14 -2.53
CA PRO A 2 5.35 -9.41 -1.15
C PRO A 2 5.21 -8.10 -0.35
N LEU A 3 4.43 -8.13 0.73
CA LEU A 3 4.33 -6.99 1.65
C LEU A 3 5.64 -6.78 2.42
N PRO A 4 6.03 -5.53 2.72
CA PRO A 4 7.15 -5.25 3.60
C PRO A 4 6.84 -5.70 5.04
N HIS A 5 7.84 -5.68 5.92
CA HIS A 5 7.60 -5.91 7.35
C HIS A 5 6.87 -4.72 7.97
N LEU A 6 5.64 -4.95 8.44
CA LEU A 6 4.73 -3.91 8.98
C LEU A 6 4.47 -4.04 10.49
N GLY A 7 4.86 -5.18 11.08
CA GLY A 7 4.47 -5.57 12.44
C GLY A 7 3.23 -6.49 12.42
N ALA A 8 3.09 -7.31 13.46
CA ALA A 8 2.10 -8.39 13.49
C ALA A 8 0.66 -7.90 13.32
N ALA A 9 0.30 -6.76 13.92
CA ALA A 9 -1.05 -6.19 13.86
C ALA A 9 -1.42 -5.74 12.43
N ALA A 10 -0.58 -4.91 11.81
CA ALA A 10 -0.79 -4.43 10.44
C ALA A 10 -0.79 -5.58 9.41
N THR A 11 0.13 -6.54 9.54
CA THR A 11 0.16 -7.71 8.67
C THR A 11 -1.11 -8.55 8.80
N ARG A 12 -1.60 -8.79 10.03
CA ARG A 12 -2.85 -9.53 10.26
C ARG A 12 -4.06 -8.79 9.68
N ALA A 13 -4.13 -7.47 9.85
CA ALA A 13 -5.25 -6.67 9.35
C ALA A 13 -5.34 -6.69 7.82
N LEU A 14 -4.20 -6.58 7.13
CA LEU A 14 -4.15 -6.69 5.66
C LEU A 14 -4.50 -8.11 5.19
N THR A 15 -3.92 -9.14 5.79
CA THR A 15 -4.20 -10.53 5.44
C THR A 15 -5.68 -10.89 5.68
N ALA A 16 -6.31 -10.36 6.75
CA ALA A 16 -7.73 -10.57 7.03
C ALA A 16 -8.64 -9.98 5.93
N GLN A 17 -8.17 -8.96 5.21
CA GLN A 17 -8.84 -8.39 4.03
C GLN A 17 -8.43 -9.08 2.72
N GLY A 18 -7.65 -10.17 2.76
CA GLY A 18 -7.12 -10.84 1.57
C GLY A 18 -6.00 -10.07 0.86
N VAL A 19 -5.48 -9.01 1.49
CA VAL A 19 -4.39 -8.17 0.97
C VAL A 19 -3.06 -8.76 1.42
N VAL A 20 -2.40 -9.49 0.52
CA VAL A 20 -1.15 -10.21 0.79
C VAL A 20 -0.01 -9.78 -0.13
N ARG A 21 -0.29 -8.87 -1.08
CA ARG A 21 0.66 -8.34 -2.06
C ARG A 21 0.59 -6.82 -2.13
N LEU A 22 1.71 -6.21 -2.48
CA LEU A 22 1.86 -4.76 -2.58
C LEU A 22 0.96 -4.13 -3.65
N GLU A 23 0.70 -4.83 -4.75
CA GLU A 23 -0.18 -4.38 -5.84
C GLU A 23 -1.65 -4.29 -5.38
N GLN A 24 -2.07 -5.17 -4.47
CA GLN A 24 -3.40 -5.12 -3.88
C GLN A 24 -3.53 -3.90 -2.96
N VAL A 25 -2.46 -3.55 -2.25
CA VAL A 25 -2.39 -2.33 -1.44
C VAL A 25 -2.51 -1.08 -2.31
N ALA A 26 -1.91 -1.06 -3.50
CA ALA A 26 -2.03 0.05 -4.46
C ALA A 26 -3.49 0.30 -4.90
N GLY A 27 -4.34 -0.73 -4.87
CA GLY A 27 -5.77 -0.62 -5.14
C GLY A 27 -6.59 0.03 -4.01
N LEU A 28 -6.00 0.20 -2.84
CA LEU A 28 -6.61 0.86 -1.68
C LEU A 28 -6.17 2.31 -1.57
N SER A 29 -6.99 3.13 -0.89
CA SER A 29 -6.61 4.47 -0.48
C SER A 29 -5.74 4.45 0.77
N ALA A 30 -4.93 5.49 0.98
CA ALA A 30 -4.15 5.64 2.20
C ALA A 30 -5.06 5.65 3.45
N ALA A 31 -6.24 6.28 3.32
CA ALA A 31 -7.24 6.34 4.39
C ALA A 31 -7.88 4.97 4.68
N GLU A 32 -8.21 4.17 3.66
CA GLU A 32 -8.74 2.80 3.82
C GLU A 32 -7.72 1.93 4.55
N VAL A 33 -6.45 2.03 4.17
CA VAL A 33 -5.36 1.29 4.79
C VAL A 33 -5.14 1.74 6.24
N GLN A 34 -5.20 3.04 6.52
CA GLN A 34 -5.07 3.58 7.87
C GLN A 34 -6.26 3.24 8.77
N ALA A 35 -7.45 3.03 8.20
CA ALA A 35 -8.63 2.60 8.95
C ALA A 35 -8.57 1.14 9.41
N LEU A 36 -7.67 0.33 8.83
CA LEU A 36 -7.46 -1.06 9.26
C LEU A 36 -6.88 -1.09 10.67
N HIS A 37 -7.54 -1.84 11.57
CA HIS A 37 -7.14 -1.94 12.96
C HIS A 37 -5.68 -2.44 13.08
N GLY A 38 -4.82 -1.64 13.72
CA GLY A 38 -3.40 -1.96 13.88
C GLY A 38 -2.48 -1.47 12.77
N VAL A 39 -2.99 -0.78 11.74
CA VAL A 39 -2.17 -0.04 10.76
C VAL A 39 -1.91 1.37 11.27
N GLY A 40 -0.81 1.52 12.01
CA GLY A 40 -0.34 2.83 12.48
C GLY A 40 0.49 3.60 11.43
N PRO A 41 0.92 4.83 11.76
CA PRO A 41 1.73 5.67 10.87
C PRO A 41 3.04 4.99 10.44
N TYR A 42 3.62 4.14 11.29
CA TYR A 42 4.78 3.32 10.95
C TYR A 42 4.51 2.37 9.77
N ALA A 43 3.43 1.58 9.84
CA ALA A 43 3.07 0.63 8.80
C ALA A 43 2.68 1.37 7.50
N LEU A 44 1.96 2.48 7.62
CA LEU A 44 1.57 3.31 6.47
C LEU A 44 2.79 3.88 5.74
N GLY A 45 3.80 4.39 6.48
CA GLY A 45 5.04 4.89 5.90
C GLY A 45 5.85 3.80 5.19
N ARG A 46 5.87 2.58 5.74
CA ARG A 46 6.54 1.42 5.11
C ARG A 46 5.83 0.98 3.83
N LEU A 47 4.50 0.96 3.82
CA LEU A 47 3.72 0.67 2.62
C LEU A 47 3.96 1.73 1.55
N ARG A 48 3.95 3.01 1.92
CA ARG A 48 4.25 4.13 1.01
C ARG A 48 5.62 3.94 0.34
N ALA A 49 6.67 3.73 1.14
CA ALA A 49 8.02 3.56 0.62
C ALA A 49 8.14 2.34 -0.30
N ALA A 50 7.49 1.22 0.05
CA ALA A 50 7.48 0.04 -0.79
C ALA A 50 6.74 0.28 -2.12
N LEU A 51 5.59 0.95 -2.07
CA LEU A 51 4.82 1.32 -3.26
C LEU A 51 5.66 2.23 -4.18
N ASP A 52 6.26 3.28 -3.65
CA ASP A 52 7.09 4.20 -4.43
C ASP A 52 8.31 3.50 -5.05
N ALA A 53 8.97 2.60 -4.31
CA ALA A 53 10.07 1.78 -4.83
C ALA A 53 9.63 0.84 -5.96
N ALA A 54 8.36 0.42 -5.97
CA ALA A 54 7.75 -0.38 -7.03
C ALA A 54 7.16 0.47 -8.17
N GLY A 55 7.29 1.80 -8.12
CA GLY A 55 6.65 2.71 -9.08
C GLY A 55 5.12 2.79 -8.95
N LEU A 56 4.57 2.29 -7.85
CA LEU A 56 3.15 2.29 -7.51
C LEU A 56 2.81 3.49 -6.59
N ALA A 57 1.54 3.61 -6.24
CA ALA A 57 1.07 4.49 -5.18
C ALA A 57 -0.32 4.01 -4.71
N PHE A 58 -0.82 4.52 -3.58
CA PHE A 58 -2.20 4.30 -3.19
C PHE A 58 -3.15 4.93 -4.22
N ARG A 59 -4.38 4.40 -4.27
CA ARG A 59 -5.41 4.81 -5.23
C ARG A 59 -5.75 6.30 -5.16
N ASP A 60 -5.76 6.86 -3.96
CA ASP A 60 -6.08 8.26 -3.68
C ASP A 60 -4.86 9.19 -3.74
N ASP A 61 -3.65 8.67 -4.02
CA ASP A 61 -2.48 9.49 -4.14
C ASP A 61 -2.31 10.01 -5.59
N PRO A 62 -2.39 11.34 -5.83
CA PRO A 62 -2.23 11.92 -7.16
C PRO A 62 -0.85 11.65 -7.79
N GLY A 63 0.14 11.19 -7.00
CA GLY A 63 1.41 10.68 -7.52
C GLY A 63 1.25 9.44 -8.43
N ALA A 64 0.23 8.60 -8.21
CA ALA A 64 -0.07 7.43 -9.04
C ALA A 64 -0.49 7.83 -10.46
N ALA A 65 -1.39 8.82 -10.57
CA ALA A 65 -1.98 9.25 -11.84
C ALA A 65 -0.94 9.82 -12.81
N ARG A 66 0.11 10.49 -12.30
CA ARG A 66 1.22 11.00 -13.13
C ARG A 66 2.25 9.93 -13.51
N ARG A 67 2.37 8.85 -12.75
CA ARG A 67 3.35 7.77 -12.97
C ARG A 67 2.83 6.64 -13.86
N GLY A 68 1.54 6.33 -13.78
CA GLY A 68 0.89 5.28 -14.60
C GLY A 68 0.84 5.58 -16.10
N ALA A 69 0.94 6.86 -16.50
CA ALA A 69 0.95 7.25 -17.91
C ALA A 69 2.25 6.85 -18.65
N ALA A 70 3.33 6.51 -17.93
CA ALA A 70 4.64 6.19 -18.52
C ALA A 70 4.85 4.69 -18.82
N ALA A 71 4.01 3.79 -18.33
CA ALA A 71 4.23 2.33 -18.39
C ALA A 71 3.50 1.60 -19.54
N LYS A 72 2.97 2.33 -20.53
CA LYS A 72 2.37 1.77 -21.74
C LYS A 72 3.09 2.32 -22.98
N ARG A 73 4.26 1.74 -23.28
CA ARG A 73 4.91 1.80 -24.61
C ARG A 73 5.43 0.43 -24.96
#